data_AF-A0A1Y1WU95-F1
#
_entry.id   AF-A0A1Y1WU95-F1
#
_cell.length_a   1.000
_cell.length_b   1.000
_cell.length_c   1.000
_cell.angle_alpha   90.00
_cell.angle_beta   90.00
_cell.angle_gamma   90.00
#
_symmetry.space_group_name_H-M   'P 1'
#
loop_
_entity.id
_entity.type
_entity.pdbx_description
1 polymer ?
#
loop_
_entity_poly.entity_id
_entity_poly.type
_entity_poly.pdbx_seq_one_letter_code
_entity_poly.pdbx_strand_id
1 'polypeptide(L)' 'MASPNDNINTGRCGTYNCLNCRINYCCSQYNYCGTSRDHCKTGCKSQYGDCSK' A
#
# COMPACT_ATOMS: atom_id res chain seq x y z
N MET A 1 -15.72 4.25 -7.41
CA MET A 1 -14.71 5.23 -6.95
C MET A 1 -13.28 4.85 -7.39
N ALA A 2 -13.07 4.50 -8.66
CA ALA A 2 -11.72 4.35 -9.22
C ALA A 2 -11.56 5.45 -10.28
N SER A 3 -10.90 6.55 -9.92
CA SER A 3 -10.65 7.66 -10.84
C SER A 3 -9.45 7.30 -11.76
N PRO A 4 -9.58 7.46 -13.08
CA PRO A 4 -8.65 6.93 -14.08
C PRO A 4 -7.36 7.75 -14.26
N ASN A 5 -6.89 8.47 -13.24
CA ASN A 5 -5.75 9.38 -13.36
C ASN A 5 -4.72 9.27 -12.23
N ASP A 6 -4.54 8.06 -11.71
CA ASP A 6 -3.39 7.76 -10.89
C ASP A 6 -2.54 6.72 -11.61
N ASN A 7 -1.63 7.22 -12.44
CA ASN A 7 -0.65 6.48 -13.21
C ASN A 7 0.43 5.78 -12.34
N ILE A 8 0.05 5.21 -11.18
CA ILE A 8 0.83 4.35 -10.24
C ILE A 8 -0.12 3.59 -9.26
N ASN A 9 -1.45 3.69 -9.37
CA ASN A 9 -2.42 3.05 -8.46
C ASN A 9 -2.76 1.61 -8.89
N THR A 10 -1.80 0.68 -8.83
CA THR A 10 -2.21 -0.75 -8.87
C THR A 10 -2.95 -1.15 -7.59
N GLY A 11 -3.04 -0.27 -6.59
CA GLY A 11 -3.57 -0.58 -5.26
C GLY A 11 -2.80 -1.72 -4.59
N ARG A 12 -1.65 -2.12 -5.16
CA ARG A 12 -0.89 -3.31 -4.79
C ARG A 12 0.55 -2.96 -4.48
N CYS A 13 1.14 -3.72 -3.58
CA CYS A 13 2.50 -3.52 -3.09
C CYS A 13 3.20 -4.86 -2.81
N GLY A 14 4.48 -4.85 -2.49
CA GLY A 14 5.22 -6.04 -2.12
C GLY A 14 6.02 -6.66 -3.26
N THR A 15 6.60 -7.82 -2.98
CA THR A 15 7.53 -8.55 -3.85
C THR A 15 6.94 -8.92 -5.20
N TYR A 16 5.63 -9.17 -5.29
CA TYR A 16 4.97 -9.65 -6.51
C TYR A 16 5.12 -8.70 -7.70
N ASN A 17 5.33 -7.41 -7.46
CA ASN A 17 5.59 -6.43 -8.53
C ASN A 17 6.76 -5.47 -8.18
N CYS A 18 7.48 -5.74 -7.09
CA CYS A 18 8.40 -4.78 -6.47
C CYS A 18 7.79 -3.36 -6.33
N LEU A 19 6.47 -3.32 -6.10
CA LEU A 19 5.72 -2.07 -6.03
C LEU A 19 5.70 -1.58 -4.60
N ASN A 20 5.98 -0.29 -4.46
CA ASN A 20 5.82 0.43 -3.21
C ASN A 20 4.51 1.22 -3.27
N CYS A 21 3.84 1.29 -2.13
CA CYS A 21 2.72 2.19 -1.98
C CYS A 21 3.19 3.64 -2.07
N ARG A 22 2.27 4.54 -2.43
CA ARG A 22 2.52 5.97 -2.40
C ARG A 22 2.99 6.42 -1.02
N ILE A 23 3.69 7.54 -0.98
CA ILE A 23 4.05 8.21 0.27
C ILE A 23 2.77 8.41 1.10
N ASN A 24 2.84 8.06 2.38
CA ASN A 24 1.72 8.01 3.34
C ASN A 24 0.72 6.84 3.20
N TYR A 25 0.90 5.93 2.24
CA TYR A 25 0.09 4.72 2.13
C TYR A 25 0.80 3.52 2.74
N CYS A 26 0.01 2.67 3.37
CA CYS A 26 0.46 1.46 4.04
C CYS A 26 0.28 0.25 3.13
N CYS A 27 1.26 -0.65 3.14
CA CYS A 27 1.18 -1.91 2.42
C CYS A 27 0.65 -2.99 3.36
N SER A 28 -0.59 -3.43 3.19
CA SER A 28 -1.15 -4.49 4.04
C SER A 28 -0.49 -5.84 3.78
N GLN A 29 -0.70 -6.80 4.70
CA GLN A 29 -0.22 -8.18 4.53
C GLN A 29 -0.74 -8.85 3.25
N TYR A 30 -1.90 -8.40 2.77
CA TYR A 30 -2.54 -8.88 1.54
C TYR A 30 -1.92 -8.27 0.28
N ASN A 31 -0.82 -7.52 0.40
CA ASN A 31 -0.15 -6.85 -0.71
C ASN A 31 -1.02 -5.76 -1.35
N TYR A 32 -1.79 -5.03 -0.52
CA TYR A 32 -2.64 -3.93 -0.96
C TYR A 32 -2.27 -2.60 -0.28
N CYS A 33 -2.25 -1.54 -1.06
CA CYS A 33 -2.01 -0.19 -0.59
C CYS A 33 -3.30 0.45 -0.06
N GLY A 34 -3.27 0.90 1.19
CA GLY A 34 -4.37 1.64 1.80
C GLY A 34 -3.88 2.51 2.95
N THR A 35 -4.69 3.48 3.36
CA THR A 35 -4.40 4.36 4.51
C THR A 35 -5.21 3.99 5.76
N SER A 36 -6.09 2.99 5.64
CA SER A 36 -6.92 2.54 6.76
C SER A 36 -6.06 1.86 7.81
N ARG A 37 -6.52 1.94 9.07
CA ARG A 37 -5.80 1.38 10.22
C ARG A 37 -5.51 -0.11 10.08
N ASP A 38 -6.39 -0.89 9.43
CA ASP A 38 -6.17 -2.31 9.15
C ASP A 38 -5.07 -2.57 8.10
N HIS A 39 -4.81 -1.60 7.21
CA HIS A 39 -3.72 -1.68 6.24
C HIS A 39 -2.38 -1.28 6.86
N CYS A 40 -2.41 -0.34 7.82
CA CYS A 40 -1.23 0.20 8.48
C CYS A 40 -0.79 -0.55 9.75
N LYS A 41 -1.71 -1.28 10.39
CA LYS A 41 -1.42 -2.06 11.60
C LYS A 41 -0.92 -3.46 11.26
N THR A 42 -1.79 -4.45 11.40
CA THR A 42 -1.39 -5.85 11.55
C THR A 42 -0.95 -6.38 10.20
N GLY A 43 0.34 -6.73 10.12
CA GLY A 43 0.94 -7.26 8.91
C GLY A 43 1.29 -6.20 7.86
N CYS A 44 1.39 -4.93 8.26
CA CYS A 44 1.89 -3.88 7.38
C CYS A 44 3.36 -4.14 6.99
N LYS A 45 3.66 -4.10 5.70
CA LYS A 45 5.00 -4.33 5.15
C LYS A 45 5.74 -3.00 4.97
N SER A 46 6.52 -2.60 5.98
CA SER A 46 7.22 -1.31 6.01
C SER A 46 8.27 -1.14 4.91
N GLN A 47 8.76 -2.24 4.35
CA GLN A 47 9.62 -2.24 3.16
C GLN A 47 8.92 -1.73 1.90
N TYR A 48 7.58 -1.79 1.87
CA TYR A 48 6.76 -1.47 0.70
C TYR A 48 5.72 -0.38 0.96
N GLY A 49 5.74 0.26 2.12
CA GLY A 49 4.79 1.30 2.50
C GLY A 49 5.08 1.90 3.88
N ASP A 50 4.34 2.94 4.23
CA ASP A 50 4.54 3.70 5.46
C ASP A 50 3.72 3.11 6.62
N CYS A 51 4.30 2.17 7.38
CA CYS A 51 3.64 1.51 8.52
C CYS A 51 3.69 2.31 9.83
N SER A 52 4.18 3.54 9.80
CA SER A 52 4.38 4.40 10.97
C SER A 52 3.10 5.15 11.40
N LYS A 53 1.93 4.60 11.11
CA LYS A 53 0.60 5.24 11.24
C LYS A 53 -0.23 4.65 12.38
#